data_AF-A0A7S1Q6Q2-F1
#
_entry.id   AF-A0A7S1Q6Q2-F1
#
_cell.length_a   1.000
_cell.length_b   1.000
_cell.length_c   1.000
_cell.angle_alpha   90.00
_cell.angle_beta   90.00
_cell.angle_gamma   90.00
#
_symmetry.space_group_name_H-M   'P 1'
#
loop_
_entity.id
_entity.type
_entity.pdbx_description
1 polymer ?
#
loop_
_entity_poly.entity_id
_entity_poly.type
_entity_poly.pdbx_seq_one_letter_code
_entity_poly.pdbx_strand_id
1 'polypeptide(L)'
;SRWNLEAPYYGHRLPLPGSNGSRHVQLLVLDSVGLEGGVSKELLATRRFVEDYSPEFTSPAAAAAQWHWVEEQLGTPQGASPALFMVAAHRPVLSMVKRSRSKAERAVEARLRPLLQGASRQAPVVYVNGHDHAMQLFSEPGQRLHYLVNGVGGMGRAGREVRSARPAGGGEHLQGLHHFVPPDTPGAPSKEFVWGNNSSYGFLVHELGPTSMDAHFIDAATGRSLHSARVSFAA
;
A
#
# COMPACT_ATOMS: atom_id res chain seq x y z
N SER A 1 12.94 5.88 24.10
CA SER A 1 11.73 5.19 23.64
C SER A 1 12.00 4.63 22.24
N ARG A 2 11.48 3.44 21.89
CA ARG A 2 11.59 2.85 20.53
C ARG A 2 10.35 3.11 19.65
N TRP A 3 9.29 3.68 20.24
CA TRP A 3 8.06 4.03 19.55
C TRP A 3 8.19 5.43 18.96
N ASN A 4 8.02 5.55 17.65
CA ASN A 4 7.94 6.84 16.97
C ASN A 4 6.65 6.94 16.16
N LEU A 5 5.77 7.85 16.55
CA LEU A 5 4.53 8.21 15.86
C LEU A 5 4.32 9.70 16.08
N GLU A 6 4.92 10.52 15.21
CA GLU A 6 5.05 11.97 15.39
C GLU A 6 3.72 12.71 15.16
N ALA A 7 2.93 12.21 14.22
CA ALA A 7 1.64 12.74 13.80
C ALA A 7 0.83 11.62 13.10
N PRO A 8 -0.47 11.80 12.82
CA PRO A 8 -1.26 10.82 12.06
C PRO A 8 -0.69 10.54 10.66
N TYR A 9 -0.07 11.55 10.05
CA TYR A 9 0.68 11.43 8.81
C TYR A 9 1.94 12.28 8.88
N TYR A 10 3.03 11.81 8.28
CA TYR A 10 4.34 12.43 8.36
C TYR A 10 5.25 11.95 7.23
N GLY A 11 6.38 12.62 7.04
CA GLY A 11 7.37 12.27 6.02
C GLY A 11 8.78 12.23 6.57
N HIS A 12 9.60 11.33 6.04
CA HIS A 12 11.01 11.22 6.34
C HIS A 12 11.85 11.15 5.07
N ARG A 13 13.02 11.78 5.12
CA ARG A 13 14.05 11.68 4.09
C ARG A 13 15.10 10.68 4.54
N LEU A 14 15.14 9.51 3.91
CA LEU A 14 16.08 8.45 4.25
C LEU A 14 17.26 8.49 3.26
N PRO A 15 18.48 8.83 3.70
CA PRO A 15 19.63 8.88 2.80
C PRO A 15 19.96 7.47 2.26
N LEU A 16 20.27 7.38 0.97
CA LEU A 16 20.69 6.12 0.38
C LEU A 16 22.15 5.78 0.77
N PRO A 17 22.47 4.51 1.06
CA PRO A 17 23.84 4.08 1.33
C PRO A 17 24.79 4.48 0.20
N GLY A 18 26.00 4.95 0.56
CA GLY A 18 27.04 5.33 -0.41
C GLY A 18 26.76 6.60 -1.23
N SER A 19 25.67 7.33 -0.95
CA SER A 19 25.32 8.55 -1.70
C SER A 19 25.82 9.86 -1.08
N ASN A 20 26.49 9.81 0.08
CA ASN A 20 26.85 11.00 0.87
C ASN A 20 25.66 11.96 1.10
N GLY A 21 24.43 11.43 1.20
CA GLY A 21 23.20 12.20 1.41
C GLY A 21 22.66 12.92 0.16
N SER A 22 23.34 12.82 -0.99
CA SER A 22 22.88 13.41 -2.25
C SER A 22 21.62 12.75 -2.81
N ARG A 23 21.40 11.46 -2.49
CA ARG A 23 20.24 10.68 -2.92
C ARG A 23 19.49 10.13 -1.71
N HIS A 24 18.18 9.99 -1.85
CA HIS A 24 17.32 9.61 -0.74
C HIS A 24 16.06 8.88 -1.20
N VAL A 25 15.47 8.12 -0.28
CA VAL A 25 14.07 7.70 -0.33
C VAL A 25 13.22 8.76 0.38
N GLN A 26 12.15 9.19 -0.25
CA GLN A 26 11.10 9.97 0.39
C GLN A 26 10.07 8.99 0.97
N LEU A 27 10.12 8.77 2.28
CA LEU A 27 9.12 7.97 3.01
C LEU A 27 7.96 8.89 3.40
N LEU A 28 6.74 8.52 3.02
CA LEU A 28 5.50 9.20 3.41
C LEU A 28 4.62 8.20 4.14
N VAL A 29 4.23 8.49 5.37
CA VAL A 29 3.29 7.69 6.14
C VAL A 29 1.96 8.43 6.18
N LEU A 30 0.90 7.78 5.70
CA LEU A 30 -0.44 8.36 5.57
C LEU A 30 -1.41 7.71 6.55
N ASP A 31 -2.23 8.53 7.19
CA ASP A 31 -3.50 8.07 7.76
C ASP A 31 -4.56 7.94 6.65
N SER A 32 -4.68 6.76 6.05
CA SER A 32 -5.70 6.50 5.02
C SER A 32 -7.15 6.53 5.55
N VAL A 33 -7.34 6.48 6.87
CA VAL A 33 -8.65 6.58 7.52
C VAL A 33 -9.02 8.05 7.74
N GLY A 34 -8.05 8.88 8.10
CA GLY A 34 -8.15 10.34 8.11
C GLY A 34 -8.56 10.93 6.76
N LEU A 35 -7.95 10.46 5.66
CA LEU A 35 -8.28 10.89 4.29
C LEU A 35 -9.76 10.74 3.90
N GLU A 36 -10.49 9.82 4.53
CA GLU A 36 -11.93 9.65 4.28
C GLU A 36 -12.73 10.89 4.69
N GLY A 37 -12.27 11.70 5.65
CA GLY A 37 -12.96 12.94 6.05
C GLY A 37 -13.26 13.87 4.87
N GLY A 38 -12.50 13.76 3.79
CA GLY A 38 -12.60 14.59 2.59
C GLY A 38 -13.56 14.06 1.52
N VAL A 39 -14.27 12.96 1.77
CA VAL A 39 -15.33 12.48 0.84
C VAL A 39 -16.67 13.15 1.15
N SER A 40 -17.66 12.98 0.27
CA SER A 40 -18.99 13.59 0.49
C SER A 40 -19.66 13.05 1.77
N LYS A 41 -20.60 13.81 2.35
CA LYS A 41 -21.31 13.42 3.57
C LYS A 41 -22.03 12.07 3.41
N GLU A 42 -22.59 11.81 2.23
CA GLU A 42 -23.28 10.57 1.89
C GLU A 42 -22.32 9.38 1.88
N LEU A 43 -21.10 9.57 1.37
CA LEU A 43 -20.07 8.54 1.38
C LEU A 43 -19.50 8.33 2.77
N LEU A 44 -19.26 9.40 3.53
CA LEU A 44 -18.84 9.36 4.93
C LEU A 44 -19.80 8.54 5.80
N ALA A 45 -21.11 8.62 5.55
CA ALA A 45 -22.11 7.81 6.26
C ALA A 45 -21.94 6.28 6.05
N THR A 46 -21.17 5.84 5.06
CA THR A 46 -20.85 4.42 4.83
C THR A 46 -19.62 3.94 5.59
N ARG A 47 -18.91 4.86 6.26
CA ARG A 47 -17.71 4.56 7.02
C ARG A 47 -18.07 3.67 8.21
N ARG A 48 -17.20 2.71 8.48
CA ARG A 48 -17.34 1.79 9.62
C ARG A 48 -16.56 2.35 10.81
N PHE A 49 -16.98 2.01 12.03
CA PHE A 49 -16.29 2.38 13.27
C PHE A 49 -16.21 3.90 13.49
N VAL A 50 -17.24 4.65 13.10
CA VAL A 50 -17.22 6.13 13.13
C VAL A 50 -17.00 6.64 14.55
N GLU A 51 -17.64 5.98 15.50
CA GLU A 51 -17.55 6.14 16.95
C GLU A 51 -16.13 5.95 17.52
N ASP A 52 -15.24 5.22 16.83
CA ASP A 52 -13.86 4.98 17.29
C ASP A 52 -12.87 6.05 16.80
N TYR A 53 -13.32 7.00 15.96
CA TYR A 53 -12.45 7.98 15.34
C TYR A 53 -12.42 9.32 16.08
N SER A 54 -11.22 9.89 16.21
CA SER A 54 -11.06 11.25 16.69
C SER A 54 -11.41 12.27 15.58
N PRO A 55 -12.39 13.16 15.79
CA PRO A 55 -12.72 14.22 14.83
C PRO A 55 -11.53 15.13 14.48
N GLU A 56 -10.55 15.24 15.38
CA GLU A 56 -9.30 15.97 15.16
C GLU A 56 -8.56 15.49 13.90
N PHE A 57 -8.61 14.20 13.61
CA PHE A 57 -7.88 13.58 12.50
C PHE A 57 -8.78 13.12 11.35
N THR A 58 -10.10 13.10 11.56
CA THR A 58 -11.04 12.53 10.59
C THR A 58 -12.14 13.49 10.14
N SER A 59 -12.07 14.76 10.56
CA SER A 59 -12.96 15.82 10.07
C SER A 59 -12.67 16.17 8.61
N PRO A 60 -13.61 16.84 7.91
CA PRO A 60 -13.37 17.34 6.56
C PRO A 60 -12.16 18.29 6.46
N ALA A 61 -11.94 19.14 7.47
CA ALA A 61 -10.81 20.05 7.51
C ALA A 61 -9.47 19.31 7.67
N ALA A 62 -9.41 18.32 8.58
CA ALA A 62 -8.22 17.49 8.76
C ALA A 62 -7.88 16.70 7.50
N ALA A 63 -8.89 16.10 6.87
CA ALA A 63 -8.70 15.39 5.61
C ALA A 63 -8.27 16.31 4.47
N ALA A 64 -8.83 17.52 4.37
CA ALA A 64 -8.39 18.49 3.38
C ALA A 64 -6.92 18.90 3.57
N ALA A 65 -6.49 19.12 4.81
CA ALA A 65 -5.09 19.41 5.13
C ALA A 65 -4.17 18.25 4.75
N GLN A 66 -4.56 17.02 5.07
CA GLN A 66 -3.77 15.84 4.70
C GLN A 66 -3.74 15.62 3.18
N TRP A 67 -4.86 15.77 2.47
CA TRP A 67 -4.90 15.64 1.00
C TRP A 67 -4.00 16.68 0.33
N HIS A 68 -4.07 17.93 0.78
CA HIS A 68 -3.20 18.99 0.29
C HIS A 68 -1.72 18.64 0.52
N TRP A 69 -1.38 18.18 1.72
CA TRP A 69 -0.02 17.73 2.03
C TRP A 69 0.41 16.55 1.14
N VAL A 70 -0.43 15.54 0.91
CA VAL A 70 -0.12 14.41 0.01
C VAL A 70 0.16 14.90 -1.42
N GLU A 71 -0.66 15.83 -1.91
CA GLU A 71 -0.51 16.43 -3.24
C GLU A 71 0.80 17.22 -3.35
N GLU A 72 1.20 17.96 -2.31
CA GLU A 72 2.49 18.66 -2.26
C GLU A 72 3.68 17.69 -2.23
N GLN A 73 3.61 16.63 -1.39
CA GLN A 73 4.71 15.67 -1.24
C GLN A 73 4.92 14.80 -2.48
N LEU A 74 3.84 14.39 -3.15
CA LEU A 74 3.88 13.57 -4.37
C LEU A 74 3.96 14.39 -5.67
N GLY A 75 3.75 15.70 -5.57
CA GLY A 75 3.92 16.66 -6.66
C GLY A 75 5.38 16.82 -7.09
N THR A 76 5.69 17.86 -7.85
CA THR A 76 7.08 18.19 -8.19
C THR A 76 7.79 18.66 -6.92
N PRO A 77 8.75 17.89 -6.35
CA PRO A 77 9.37 18.26 -5.10
C PRO A 77 10.06 19.61 -5.24
N GLN A 78 9.89 20.50 -4.27
CA GLN A 78 10.72 21.70 -4.16
C GLN A 78 12.13 21.28 -3.75
N GLY A 79 12.98 20.90 -4.72
CA GLY A 79 14.33 20.41 -4.47
C GLY A 79 14.75 19.27 -5.39
N ALA A 80 15.73 18.47 -4.94
CA ALA A 80 16.16 17.28 -5.67
C ALA A 80 15.09 16.18 -5.58
N SER A 81 14.63 15.68 -6.74
CA SER A 81 13.72 14.53 -6.79
C SER A 81 14.26 13.34 -5.98
N PRO A 82 13.42 12.62 -5.23
CA PRO A 82 13.86 11.42 -4.54
C PRO A 82 14.26 10.34 -5.54
N ALA A 83 15.14 9.44 -5.10
CA ALA A 83 15.41 8.23 -5.86
C ALA A 83 14.19 7.29 -5.86
N LEU A 84 13.43 7.28 -4.77
CA LEU A 84 12.25 6.43 -4.59
C LEU A 84 11.25 7.16 -3.69
N PHE A 85 9.98 7.14 -4.05
CA PHE A 85 8.89 7.38 -3.10
C PHE A 85 8.48 6.05 -2.46
N MET A 86 8.50 6.01 -1.13
CA MET A 86 7.89 4.92 -0.36
C MET A 86 6.70 5.50 0.40
N VAL A 87 5.50 5.09 0.04
CA VAL A 87 4.25 5.60 0.62
C VAL A 87 3.61 4.49 1.41
N ALA A 88 3.51 4.63 2.72
CA ALA A 88 2.89 3.66 3.62
C ALA A 88 1.52 4.15 4.07
N ALA A 89 0.50 3.30 4.03
CA ALA A 89 -0.80 3.59 4.62
C ALA A 89 -1.50 2.31 5.08
N HIS A 90 -2.57 2.43 5.87
CA HIS A 90 -3.30 1.25 6.32
C HIS A 90 -4.05 0.56 5.18
N ARG A 91 -4.83 1.32 4.39
CA ARG A 91 -5.75 0.75 3.39
C ARG A 91 -5.10 0.51 2.02
N PRO A 92 -5.50 -0.56 1.31
CA PRO A 92 -5.01 -0.83 -0.04
C PRO A 92 -5.60 0.12 -1.06
N VAL A 93 -4.78 0.55 -2.02
CA VAL A 93 -5.31 1.06 -3.30
C VAL A 93 -5.74 -0.11 -4.19
N LEU A 94 -4.91 -1.16 -4.24
CA LEU A 94 -5.19 -2.41 -4.95
C LEU A 94 -5.18 -3.58 -3.98
N SER A 95 -6.13 -4.49 -4.15
CA SER A 95 -6.15 -5.78 -3.43
C SER A 95 -7.18 -6.72 -4.06
N MET A 96 -6.87 -8.01 -4.02
CA MET A 96 -7.72 -9.10 -4.46
C MET A 96 -8.49 -9.80 -3.33
N VAL A 97 -8.29 -9.40 -2.08
CA VAL A 97 -9.04 -10.00 -0.97
C VAL A 97 -10.51 -9.64 -1.11
N LYS A 98 -11.36 -10.67 -1.11
CA LYS A 98 -12.82 -10.52 -1.14
C LYS A 98 -13.30 -10.06 0.23
N ARG A 99 -13.54 -8.76 0.37
CA ARG A 99 -14.18 -8.15 1.54
C ARG A 99 -15.12 -7.03 1.14
N SER A 100 -16.03 -6.70 2.05
CA SER A 100 -16.86 -5.50 1.92
C SER A 100 -15.99 -4.25 2.15
N ARG A 101 -15.90 -3.39 1.14
CA ARG A 101 -15.26 -2.07 1.24
C ARG A 101 -16.34 -1.00 1.37
N SER A 102 -16.13 0.00 2.23
CA SER A 102 -17.06 1.13 2.30
C SER A 102 -16.98 1.97 1.02
N LYS A 103 -17.99 2.78 0.74
CA LYS A 103 -17.91 3.69 -0.42
C LYS A 103 -16.90 4.82 -0.17
N ALA A 104 -16.74 5.25 1.09
CA ALA A 104 -15.71 6.21 1.49
C ALA A 104 -14.29 5.66 1.22
N GLU A 105 -14.03 4.40 1.58
CA GLU A 105 -12.78 3.72 1.26
C GLU A 105 -12.50 3.74 -0.24
N ARG A 106 -13.48 3.35 -1.06
CA ARG A 106 -13.34 3.34 -2.53
C ARG A 106 -13.04 4.72 -3.11
N ALA A 107 -13.63 5.77 -2.55
CA ALA A 107 -13.37 7.13 -3.00
C ALA A 107 -11.92 7.58 -2.70
N VAL A 108 -11.37 7.21 -1.54
CA VAL A 108 -9.96 7.44 -1.21
C VAL A 108 -9.04 6.67 -2.17
N GLU A 109 -9.31 5.38 -2.41
CA GLU A 109 -8.58 4.56 -3.39
C GLU A 109 -8.53 5.23 -4.77
N ALA A 110 -9.70 5.69 -5.25
CA ALA A 110 -9.85 6.31 -6.57
C ALA A 110 -9.14 7.66 -6.70
N ARG A 111 -9.04 8.45 -5.61
CA ARG A 111 -8.31 9.72 -5.59
C ARG A 111 -6.80 9.53 -5.42
N LEU A 112 -6.37 8.59 -4.60
CA LEU A 112 -4.95 8.36 -4.30
C LEU A 112 -4.21 7.73 -5.48
N ARG A 113 -4.84 6.80 -6.21
CA ARG A 113 -4.19 6.10 -7.33
C ARG A 113 -3.63 7.06 -8.39
N PRO A 114 -4.36 8.05 -8.93
CA PRO A 114 -3.81 9.02 -9.87
C PRO A 114 -2.62 9.82 -9.33
N LEU A 115 -2.59 10.15 -8.03
CA LEU A 115 -1.47 10.87 -7.43
C LEU A 115 -0.20 10.01 -7.41
N LEU A 116 -0.32 8.74 -7.02
CA LEU A 116 0.79 7.78 -7.07
C LEU A 116 1.28 7.56 -8.50
N GLN A 117 0.36 7.44 -9.46
CA GLN A 117 0.68 7.32 -10.88
C GLN A 117 1.41 8.56 -11.40
N GLY A 118 0.98 9.76 -11.00
CA GLY A 118 1.66 11.03 -11.31
C GLY A 118 3.09 11.07 -10.76
N ALA A 119 3.27 10.75 -9.49
CA ALA A 119 4.59 10.67 -8.86
C ALA A 119 5.52 9.66 -9.55
N SER A 120 4.98 8.52 -10.02
CA SER A 120 5.75 7.47 -10.70
C SER A 120 6.48 7.92 -11.97
N ARG A 121 5.99 9.02 -12.59
CA ARG A 121 6.62 9.66 -13.75
C ARG A 121 7.94 10.35 -13.40
N GLN A 122 8.12 10.75 -12.15
CA GLN A 122 9.31 11.47 -11.66
C GLN A 122 10.33 10.48 -11.07
N ALA A 123 9.89 9.63 -10.16
CA ALA A 123 10.70 8.58 -9.54
C ALA A 123 9.85 7.32 -9.34
N PRO A 124 10.44 6.12 -9.20
CA PRO A 124 9.70 4.95 -8.78
C PRO A 124 8.90 5.19 -7.49
N VAL A 125 7.73 4.57 -7.41
CA VAL A 125 6.83 4.64 -6.26
C VAL A 125 6.53 3.24 -5.78
N VAL A 126 6.67 3.04 -4.47
CA VAL A 126 6.28 1.84 -3.75
C VAL A 126 5.20 2.23 -2.76
N TYR A 127 3.98 1.74 -2.97
CA TYR A 127 2.88 1.90 -2.02
C TYR A 127 2.78 0.65 -1.13
N VAL A 128 3.08 0.80 0.15
CA VAL A 128 3.01 -0.29 1.14
C VAL A 128 1.72 -0.14 1.94
N ASN A 129 0.97 -1.23 2.08
CA ASN A 129 -0.21 -1.22 2.94
C ASN A 129 -0.47 -2.54 3.65
N GLY A 130 -1.37 -2.49 4.62
CA GLY A 130 -1.91 -3.66 5.30
C GLY A 130 -3.40 -3.82 5.04
N HIS A 131 -4.16 -3.92 6.12
CA HIS A 131 -5.62 -4.06 6.18
C HIS A 131 -6.18 -5.38 5.64
N ASP A 132 -5.80 -5.76 4.42
CA ASP A 132 -6.15 -7.06 3.86
C ASP A 132 -5.20 -8.14 4.35
N HIS A 133 -5.73 -9.18 5.00
CA HIS A 133 -4.96 -10.28 5.60
C HIS A 133 -4.41 -11.26 4.56
N ALA A 134 -3.58 -10.72 3.68
CA ALA A 134 -2.82 -11.42 2.67
C ALA A 134 -1.52 -10.66 2.39
N MET A 135 -0.58 -11.34 1.76
CA MET A 135 0.55 -10.74 1.06
C MET A 135 0.23 -10.63 -0.41
N GLN A 136 0.45 -9.46 -1.02
CA GLN A 136 0.17 -9.26 -2.43
C GLN A 136 1.20 -8.30 -3.06
N LEU A 137 1.51 -8.52 -4.33
CA LEU A 137 2.31 -7.62 -5.15
C LEU A 137 1.56 -7.32 -6.44
N PHE A 138 1.43 -6.03 -6.73
CA PHE A 138 0.91 -5.53 -8.00
C PHE A 138 1.87 -4.51 -8.61
N SER A 139 1.89 -4.44 -9.94
CA SER A 139 2.61 -3.40 -10.68
C SER A 139 1.73 -2.79 -11.75
N GLU A 140 1.81 -1.49 -11.95
CA GLU A 140 1.10 -0.80 -13.04
C GLU A 140 1.89 -0.95 -14.36
N PRO A 141 1.33 -1.53 -15.43
CA PRO A 141 2.03 -1.66 -16.70
C PRO A 141 2.48 -0.30 -17.26
N GLY A 142 3.73 -0.23 -17.71
CA GLY A 142 4.31 0.98 -18.27
C GLY A 142 4.57 2.10 -17.26
N GLN A 143 4.39 1.85 -15.96
CA GLN A 143 4.66 2.80 -14.89
C GLN A 143 5.65 2.23 -13.89
N ARG A 144 6.35 3.11 -13.18
CA ARG A 144 7.29 2.73 -12.11
C ARG A 144 6.56 2.73 -10.76
N LEU A 145 5.43 2.02 -10.68
CA LEU A 145 4.54 2.01 -9.51
C LEU A 145 4.23 0.57 -9.09
N HIS A 146 4.63 0.23 -7.87
CA HIS A 146 4.42 -1.07 -7.25
C HIS A 146 3.57 -0.93 -5.98
N TYR A 147 2.64 -1.86 -5.77
CA TYR A 147 1.82 -1.95 -4.57
C TYR A 147 2.19 -3.22 -3.81
N LEU A 148 2.67 -3.05 -2.58
CA LEU A 148 3.15 -4.12 -1.71
C LEU A 148 2.19 -4.23 -0.53
N VAL A 149 1.33 -5.24 -0.55
CA VAL A 149 0.36 -5.49 0.52
C VAL A 149 0.94 -6.51 1.49
N ASN A 150 0.91 -6.20 2.78
CA ASN A 150 1.25 -7.11 3.86
C ASN A 150 0.33 -6.88 5.08
N GLY A 151 -0.79 -7.60 5.14
CA GLY A 151 -1.70 -7.56 6.30
C GLY A 151 -1.69 -8.82 7.17
N VAL A 152 -0.66 -9.66 7.07
CA VAL A 152 -0.55 -10.95 7.78
C VAL A 152 0.33 -10.88 9.04
N GLY A 153 0.37 -9.72 9.71
CA GLY A 153 1.25 -9.50 10.86
C GLY A 153 0.73 -10.02 12.21
N GLY A 154 -0.56 -10.33 12.36
CA GLY A 154 -1.11 -10.63 13.69
C GLY A 154 -2.57 -11.04 13.82
N MET A 155 -3.29 -11.28 12.72
CA MET A 155 -4.70 -11.73 12.77
C MET A 155 -4.88 -13.15 12.21
N GLY A 156 -4.13 -14.11 12.77
CA GLY A 156 -4.50 -15.51 12.62
C GLY A 156 -5.74 -15.78 13.46
N ARG A 157 -6.92 -15.94 12.84
CA ARG A 157 -8.09 -16.46 13.56
C ARG A 157 -7.74 -17.88 14.03
N ALA A 158 -7.55 -18.06 15.33
CA ALA A 158 -7.58 -19.39 15.91
C ALA A 158 -8.95 -20.02 15.60
N GLY A 159 -8.96 -21.12 14.85
CA GLY A 159 -10.16 -21.91 14.61
C GLY A 159 -10.83 -21.70 13.25
N ARG A 160 -10.23 -22.25 12.19
CA ARG A 160 -10.88 -23.12 11.18
C ARG A 160 -9.78 -23.69 10.30
N GLU A 161 -9.49 -24.97 10.48
CA GLU A 161 -8.68 -25.73 9.53
C GLU A 161 -9.26 -25.58 8.13
N VAL A 162 -8.43 -25.19 7.16
CA VAL A 162 -8.71 -25.45 5.75
C VAL A 162 -7.48 -26.11 5.17
N ARG A 163 -7.73 -27.29 4.60
CA ARG A 163 -6.77 -28.30 4.15
C ARG A 163 -5.74 -27.73 3.17
N SER A 164 -4.51 -28.18 3.38
CA SER A 164 -3.33 -28.14 2.50
C SER A 164 -3.54 -27.63 1.07
N ALA A 165 -2.73 -26.63 0.69
CA ALA A 165 -2.47 -26.29 -0.70
C ALA A 165 -1.87 -27.50 -1.45
N ARG A 166 -2.55 -27.96 -2.49
CA ARG A 166 -1.93 -28.78 -3.56
C ARG A 166 -1.49 -27.86 -4.70
N PRO A 167 -0.41 -28.17 -5.41
CA PRO A 167 -0.02 -27.43 -6.60
C PRO A 167 -0.84 -27.87 -7.82
N ALA A 168 -1.12 -26.88 -8.68
CA ALA A 168 -1.55 -26.93 -10.07
C ALA A 168 -2.99 -27.39 -10.41
N GLY A 169 -3.63 -26.58 -11.25
CA GLY A 169 -4.70 -26.99 -12.16
C GLY A 169 -6.12 -26.91 -11.60
N GLY A 170 -6.82 -25.81 -11.87
CA GLY A 170 -8.25 -25.71 -11.60
C GLY A 170 -8.69 -24.26 -11.52
N GLY A 171 -9.23 -23.74 -12.63
CA GLY A 171 -9.91 -22.46 -12.62
C GLY A 171 -11.22 -22.57 -11.84
N GLU A 172 -11.42 -21.68 -10.86
CA GLU A 172 -12.74 -21.50 -10.25
C GLU A 172 -13.12 -20.02 -10.24
N HIS A 173 -14.12 -19.74 -11.08
CA HIS A 173 -15.25 -18.82 -10.90
C HIS A 173 -15.04 -17.57 -10.02
N LEU A 174 -14.60 -16.49 -10.68
CA LEU A 174 -14.75 -15.12 -10.22
C LEU A 174 -16.13 -14.59 -10.64
N GLN A 175 -17.16 -14.75 -9.81
CA GLN A 175 -18.41 -14.00 -9.93
C GLN A 175 -18.64 -13.13 -8.68
N GLY A 176 -18.83 -11.83 -8.92
CA GLY A 176 -19.07 -10.79 -7.91
C GLY A 176 -18.06 -9.64 -7.95
N LEU A 177 -18.09 -8.87 -9.05
CA LEU A 177 -17.24 -7.70 -9.27
C LEU A 177 -17.80 -6.45 -8.58
N HIS A 178 -17.06 -5.91 -7.61
CA HIS A 178 -16.87 -4.45 -7.54
C HIS A 178 -15.38 -4.19 -7.79
N HIS A 179 -15.07 -4.06 -9.08
CA HIS A 179 -13.76 -3.81 -9.70
C HIS A 179 -12.60 -4.69 -9.22
N PHE A 180 -12.68 -5.99 -9.52
CA PHE A 180 -11.50 -6.72 -9.96
C PHE A 180 -11.33 -6.36 -11.43
N VAL A 181 -10.30 -5.59 -11.78
CA VAL A 181 -9.97 -5.44 -13.21
C VAL A 181 -9.43 -6.80 -13.63
N PRO A 182 -10.08 -7.52 -14.57
CA PRO A 182 -9.55 -8.79 -15.03
C PRO A 182 -8.10 -8.60 -15.47
N PRO A 183 -7.19 -9.53 -15.12
CA PRO A 183 -5.76 -9.41 -15.41
C PRO A 183 -5.47 -9.21 -16.91
N ASP A 184 -6.42 -9.55 -17.79
CA ASP A 184 -6.31 -9.44 -19.24
C ASP A 184 -6.86 -8.13 -19.82
N THR A 185 -7.28 -7.16 -18.98
CA THR A 185 -7.71 -5.85 -19.47
C THR A 185 -6.47 -5.03 -19.82
N PRO A 186 -6.33 -4.52 -21.06
CA PRO A 186 -5.20 -3.67 -21.43
C PRO A 186 -5.08 -2.47 -20.48
N GLY A 187 -3.90 -2.29 -19.88
CA GLY A 187 -3.64 -1.22 -18.91
C GLY A 187 -4.08 -1.52 -17.46
N ALA A 188 -4.56 -2.72 -17.16
CA ALA A 188 -4.81 -3.15 -15.79
C ALA A 188 -3.53 -3.38 -15.00
N PRO A 189 -3.50 -3.15 -13.68
CA PRO A 189 -2.41 -3.58 -12.84
C PRO A 189 -2.12 -5.07 -13.01
N SER A 190 -0.85 -5.42 -13.23
CA SER A 190 -0.37 -6.79 -13.24
C SER A 190 -0.33 -7.34 -11.82
N LYS A 191 -0.90 -8.53 -11.61
CA LYS A 191 -0.79 -9.28 -10.36
C LYS A 191 0.45 -10.18 -10.43
N GLU A 192 1.44 -9.91 -9.61
CA GLU A 192 2.70 -10.66 -9.61
C GLU A 192 2.74 -11.73 -8.52
N PHE A 193 2.18 -11.43 -7.34
CA PHE A 193 2.22 -12.35 -6.21
C PHE A 193 0.96 -12.19 -5.33
N VAL A 194 0.44 -13.31 -4.83
CA VAL A 194 -0.59 -13.37 -3.79
C VAL A 194 -0.32 -14.58 -2.92
N TRP A 195 -0.27 -14.38 -1.60
CA TRP A 195 -0.13 -15.46 -0.64
C TRP A 195 -0.85 -15.17 0.67
N GLY A 196 -1.25 -16.26 1.32
CA GLY A 196 -1.77 -16.24 2.67
C GLY A 196 -3.28 -16.00 2.76
N ASN A 197 -3.78 -16.22 3.97
CA ASN A 197 -5.17 -16.00 4.35
C ASN A 197 -5.23 -15.56 5.83
N ASN A 198 -6.44 -15.58 6.41
CA ASN A 198 -6.70 -15.22 7.80
C ASN A 198 -6.03 -16.12 8.87
N SER A 199 -5.17 -17.07 8.52
CA SER A 199 -4.35 -17.86 9.45
C SER A 199 -2.86 -17.84 9.12
N SER A 200 -2.46 -17.15 8.05
CA SER A 200 -1.07 -17.00 7.67
C SER A 200 -0.40 -15.88 8.47
N TYR A 201 0.88 -16.07 8.78
CA TYR A 201 1.71 -15.08 9.44
C TYR A 201 2.94 -14.79 8.59
N GLY A 202 3.29 -13.52 8.47
CA GLY A 202 4.48 -13.12 7.74
C GLY A 202 4.69 -11.62 7.73
N PHE A 203 5.76 -11.20 7.07
CA PHE A 203 6.14 -9.80 6.99
C PHE A 203 6.90 -9.49 5.69
N LEU A 204 7.12 -8.19 5.46
CA LEU A 204 7.96 -7.68 4.39
C LEU A 204 9.30 -7.22 4.95
N VAL A 205 10.37 -7.53 4.23
CA VAL A 205 11.70 -6.93 4.44
C VAL A 205 12.04 -6.09 3.22
N HIS A 206 12.49 -4.85 3.44
CA HIS A 206 12.98 -3.97 2.39
C HIS A 206 14.47 -3.72 2.57
N GLU A 207 15.26 -4.07 1.56
CA GLU A 207 16.70 -3.84 1.52
C GLU A 207 17.00 -2.70 0.56
N LEU A 208 17.42 -1.55 1.09
CA LEU A 208 17.76 -0.37 0.31
C LEU A 208 19.23 -0.42 -0.10
N GLY A 209 19.48 -0.58 -1.39
CA GLY A 209 20.78 -0.40 -2.03
C GLY A 209 20.97 1.00 -2.61
N PRO A 210 22.14 1.27 -3.23
CA PRO A 210 22.42 2.57 -3.84
C PRO A 210 21.56 2.85 -5.09
N THR A 211 21.09 1.82 -5.79
CA THR A 211 20.38 1.96 -7.08
C THR A 211 19.08 1.17 -7.16
N SER A 212 18.74 0.40 -6.13
CA SER A 212 17.52 -0.39 -6.09
C SER A 212 17.07 -0.65 -4.65
N MET A 213 15.80 -1.02 -4.52
CA MET A 213 15.25 -1.64 -3.33
C MET A 213 14.84 -3.07 -3.67
N ASP A 214 15.28 -4.02 -2.86
CA ASP A 214 14.75 -5.39 -2.87
C ASP A 214 13.68 -5.52 -1.78
N ALA A 215 12.55 -6.12 -2.12
CA ALA A 215 11.45 -6.41 -1.21
C ALA A 215 11.21 -7.91 -1.12
N HIS A 216 11.21 -8.46 0.09
CA HIS A 216 11.07 -9.90 0.35
C HIS A 216 9.83 -10.17 1.18
N PHE A 217 8.94 -11.01 0.67
CA PHE A 217 7.77 -11.52 1.37
C PHE A 217 8.16 -12.76 2.16
N ILE A 218 8.17 -12.67 3.50
CA ILE A 218 8.69 -13.71 4.38
C ILE A 218 7.54 -14.42 5.11
N ASP A 219 7.48 -15.75 4.98
CA ASP A 219 6.63 -16.57 5.82
C ASP A 219 7.23 -16.65 7.23
N ALA A 220 6.49 -16.17 8.24
CA ALA A 220 6.98 -16.15 9.62
C ALA A 220 7.12 -17.56 10.21
N ALA A 221 6.36 -18.55 9.71
CA ALA A 221 6.43 -19.91 10.23
C ALA A 221 7.71 -20.63 9.83
N THR A 222 8.20 -20.36 8.62
CA THR A 222 9.36 -21.06 8.04
C THR A 222 10.61 -20.19 7.92
N GLY A 223 10.48 -18.87 8.04
CA GLY A 223 11.56 -17.90 7.78
C GLY A 223 11.96 -17.83 6.30
N ARG A 224 11.23 -18.48 5.40
CA ARG A 224 11.58 -18.53 3.98
C ARG A 224 11.00 -17.32 3.24
N SER A 225 11.77 -16.81 2.27
CA SER A 225 11.22 -15.91 1.27
C SER A 225 10.27 -16.67 0.34
N LEU A 226 9.02 -16.21 0.30
CA LEU A 226 7.96 -16.71 -0.56
C LEU A 226 8.03 -16.07 -1.95
N HIS A 227 8.46 -14.80 -2.00
CA HIS A 227 8.60 -14.03 -3.22
C HIS A 227 9.54 -12.85 -2.96
N SER A 228 10.22 -12.39 -4.01
CA SER A 228 11.08 -11.22 -3.97
C SER A 228 10.82 -10.36 -5.20
N ALA A 229 10.82 -9.04 -5.02
CA ALA A 229 10.70 -8.07 -6.09
C ALA A 229 11.78 -7.00 -5.98
N ARG A 230 12.29 -6.55 -7.12
CA ARG A 230 13.31 -5.49 -7.20
C ARG A 230 12.73 -4.25 -7.84
N VAL A 231 12.84 -3.12 -7.15
CA VAL A 231 12.47 -1.79 -7.65
C VAL A 231 13.75 -1.02 -7.95
N SER A 232 14.07 -0.87 -9.22
CA SER A 232 15.25 -0.12 -9.68
C SER A 232 14.96 1.37 -9.75
N PHE A 233 15.89 2.17 -9.23
CA PHE A 233 15.89 3.63 -9.28
C PHE A 233 17.29 4.18 -9.64
N ALA A 234 18.05 3.43 -10.44
CA ALA A 234 19.34 3.89 -10.97
C ALA A 234 19.19 5.26 -11.66
N ALA A 235 20.24 6.08 -11.53
CA ALA A 235 20.27 7.49 -11.91
C ALA A 235 19.92 7.71 -13.39
#